data_AF-A0A957Z7X4-F1
#
_entry.id   AF-A0A957Z7X4-F1
#
_cell.length_a   1.000
_cell.length_b   1.000
_cell.length_c   1.000
_cell.angle_alpha   90.00
_cell.angle_beta   90.00
_cell.angle_gamma   90.00
#
_symmetry.space_group_name_H-M   'P 1'
#
loop_
_entity.id
_entity.type
_entity.pdbx_description
1 polymer ?
#
loop_
_entity_poly.entity_id
_entity_poly.type
_entity_poly.pdbx_seq_one_letter_code
_entity_poly.pdbx_strand_id
1 'polypeptide(L)'
;MSIVTLGLGLHFILELCALAAMAFAGFRLGDNLAMRLLLGIALPVAAAAVWGIFRVPNDPGPATVAIDGRLRLLIEWAIFGLAAAMLYAAGHTTLALAFVAAALVDYAIMYERVLRLLQG
;
A
#
# COMPACT_ATOMS: atom_id res chain seq x y z
N MET A 1 -24.61 5.22 4.62
CA MET A 1 -23.33 4.78 4.02
C MET A 1 -23.38 3.27 3.87
N SER A 2 -23.05 2.73 2.70
CA SER A 2 -22.93 1.27 2.54
C SER A 2 -21.60 0.79 3.12
N ILE A 3 -21.52 -0.50 3.46
CA ILE A 3 -20.28 -1.13 3.94
C ILE A 3 -19.13 -1.01 2.93
N VAL A 4 -19.45 -0.96 1.64
CA VAL A 4 -18.51 -0.75 0.54
C VAL A 4 -17.88 0.64 0.59
N THR A 5 -18.66 1.69 0.87
CA THR A 5 -18.12 3.05 1.01
C THR A 5 -17.19 3.17 2.22
N LEU A 6 -17.50 2.47 3.31
CA LEU A 6 -16.61 2.40 4.48
C LEU A 6 -15.30 1.68 4.15
N GLY A 7 -15.37 0.55 3.44
CA GLY A 7 -14.17 -0.19 3.02
C GLY A 7 -13.27 0.64 2.09
N LEU A 8 -13.83 1.39 1.14
CA LEU A 8 -13.03 2.29 0.29
C LEU A 8 -12.31 3.39 1.10
N GLY A 9 -12.99 3.97 2.09
CA GLY A 9 -12.38 4.96 2.98
C GLY A 9 -11.27 4.36 3.84
N LEU A 10 -11.47 3.16 4.38
CA LEU A 10 -10.46 2.43 5.12
C LEU A 10 -9.25 2.10 4.25
N HIS A 11 -9.48 1.59 3.04
CA HIS A 11 -8.45 1.25 2.08
C HIS A 11 -7.56 2.45 1.77
N PHE A 12 -8.17 3.60 1.48
CA PHE A 12 -7.43 4.84 1.23
C PHE A 12 -6.61 5.30 2.44
N ILE A 13 -7.17 5.18 3.65
CA ILE A 13 -6.41 5.50 4.88
C ILE A 13 -5.20 4.56 5.02
N LEU A 14 -5.37 3.27 4.72
CA LEU A 14 -4.27 2.30 4.76
C LEU A 14 -3.18 2.60 3.73
N GLU A 15 -3.54 3.04 2.53
CA GLU A 15 -2.58 3.50 1.51
C GLU A 15 -1.74 4.67 2.03
N LEU A 16 -2.39 5.67 2.65
CA LEU A 16 -1.68 6.81 3.26
C LEU A 16 -0.80 6.35 4.43
N CYS A 17 -1.29 5.45 5.27
CA CYS A 17 -0.51 4.86 6.36
C CYS A 17 0.71 4.09 5.84
N ALA A 18 0.59 3.36 4.73
CA ALA A 18 1.69 2.64 4.11
C ALA A 18 2.80 3.60 3.66
N LEU A 19 2.44 4.68 2.97
CA LEU A 19 3.39 5.71 2.52
C LEU A 19 4.05 6.42 3.72
N ALA A 20 3.27 6.78 4.73
CA ALA A 20 3.80 7.39 5.96
C ALA A 20 4.74 6.45 6.72
N ALA A 21 4.39 5.16 6.80
CA ALA A 21 5.20 4.13 7.42
C ALA A 21 6.53 3.93 6.68
N MET A 22 6.52 3.86 5.35
CA MET A 22 7.73 3.78 4.53
C MET A 22 8.62 5.01 4.74
N ALA A 23 8.04 6.22 4.70
CA ALA A 23 8.80 7.44 4.93
C ALA A 23 9.45 7.44 6.33
N PHE A 24 8.65 7.22 7.36
CA PHE A 24 9.10 7.20 8.75
C PHE A 24 10.18 6.15 9.01
N ALA A 25 9.92 4.90 8.61
CA ALA A 25 10.88 3.81 8.79
C ALA A 25 12.13 4.03 7.94
N GLY A 26 12.00 4.55 6.72
CA GLY A 26 13.12 4.84 5.84
C GLY A 26 14.08 5.88 6.40
N PHE A 27 13.56 6.93 7.05
CA PHE A 27 14.40 7.90 7.77
C PHE A 27 15.11 7.30 8.99
N ARG A 28 14.55 6.26 9.61
CA ARG A 28 15.18 5.58 10.77
C ARG A 28 16.19 4.51 10.38
N LEU A 29 15.97 3.81 9.28
CA LEU A 29 16.84 2.74 8.80
C LEU A 29 18.12 3.26 8.10
N GLY A 30 18.13 4.51 7.64
CA GLY A 30 19.28 5.06 6.94
C GLY A 30 20.44 5.47 7.88
N ASP A 31 21.60 4.86 7.68
CA ASP A 31 22.84 5.15 8.43
C ASP A 31 23.45 6.53 8.10
N ASN A 32 23.18 7.05 6.90
CA ASN A 32 23.65 8.34 6.43
C ASN A 32 22.54 9.13 5.72
N LEU A 33 22.80 10.41 5.42
CA LEU A 33 21.81 11.28 4.79
C LEU A 33 21.31 10.73 3.45
N ALA A 34 22.19 10.19 2.62
CA ALA A 34 21.82 9.64 1.32
C ALA A 34 20.85 8.46 1.46
N MET A 35 21.14 7.51 2.36
CA MET A 35 20.29 6.35 2.61
C MET A 35 18.93 6.76 3.20
N ARG A 36 18.91 7.77 4.07
CA ARG A 36 17.68 8.32 4.64
C ARG A 36 16.79 8.97 3.58
N LEU A 37 17.36 9.74 2.66
CA LEU A 37 16.60 10.33 1.56
C LEU A 37 16.10 9.26 0.58
N LEU A 38 16.93 8.25 0.31
CA LEU A 38 16.56 7.15 -0.57
C LEU A 38 15.40 6.32 0.02
N LEU A 39 15.51 5.86 1.26
CA LEU A 39 14.48 5.03 1.89
C LEU A 39 13.27 5.85 2.36
N GLY A 40 13.49 7.07 2.86
CA GLY A 40 12.44 7.91 3.45
C GLY A 40 11.68 8.77 2.46
N ILE A 41 12.21 9.01 1.26
CA ILE A 41 11.56 9.83 0.22
C ILE A 41 11.45 9.06 -1.10
N ALA A 42 12.57 8.61 -1.67
CA ALA A 42 12.53 8.01 -3.00
C ALA A 42 11.66 6.74 -3.03
N LEU A 43 11.72 5.92 -1.99
CA LEU A 43 10.92 4.71 -1.87
C LEU A 43 9.40 4.97 -1.77
N PRO A 44 8.87 5.79 -0.84
CA PRO A 44 7.43 6.09 -0.80
C PRO A 44 6.95 6.83 -2.06
N VAL A 45 7.77 7.71 -2.65
CA VAL A 45 7.43 8.36 -3.92
C VAL A 45 7.33 7.34 -5.06
N ALA A 46 8.26 6.39 -5.13
CA ALA A 46 8.21 5.31 -6.10
C ALA A 46 6.97 4.42 -5.89
N ALA A 47 6.65 4.07 -4.64
CA ALA A 47 5.44 3.31 -4.31
C ALA A 47 4.16 4.03 -4.74
N ALA A 48 4.05 5.33 -4.46
CA ALA A 48 2.92 6.16 -4.89
C ALA A 48 2.83 6.27 -6.42
N ALA A 49 3.97 6.40 -7.11
CA ALA A 49 4.01 6.43 -8.57
C ALA A 49 3.58 5.09 -9.18
N VAL A 50 4.09 3.97 -8.68
CA VAL A 50 3.69 2.62 -9.10
C VAL A 50 2.18 2.44 -8.90
N TRP A 51 1.67 2.79 -7.72
CA TRP A 51 0.24 2.73 -7.44
C TRP A 51 -0.59 3.66 -8.35
N GLY A 52 -0.10 4.85 -8.68
CA GLY A 52 -0.81 5.81 -9.52
C GLY A 52 -0.83 5.43 -11.00
N ILE A 53 0.29 4.91 -11.51
CA ILE A 53 0.53 4.61 -12.94
C ILE A 53 -0.16 3.31 -13.35
N PHE A 54 -0.03 2.25 -12.55
CA PHE A 54 -0.51 0.91 -12.89
C PHE A 54 -1.93 0.69 -12.38
N ARG A 55 -2.93 0.88 -13.25
CA ARG A 55 -4.36 0.76 -12.88
C ARG A 55 -5.06 -0.32 -13.70
N VAL A 56 -6.13 -0.86 -13.14
CA VAL A 56 -7.00 -1.81 -13.85
C VAL A 56 -7.89 -1.02 -14.82
N PRO A 57 -8.16 -1.52 -16.03
CA PRO A 57 -9.14 -0.92 -16.93
C PRO A 57 -10.51 -0.77 -16.24
N ASN A 58 -11.17 0.37 -16.40
CA ASN A 58 -12.48 0.70 -15.82
C ASN A 58 -12.50 1.08 -14.32
N ASP A 59 -11.36 1.26 -13.67
CA ASP A 59 -11.29 2.11 -12.47
C ASP A 59 -11.58 3.58 -12.87
N PRO A 60 -12.07 4.45 -11.98
CA PRO A 60 -12.44 5.82 -12.36
C PRO A 60 -11.22 6.60 -12.87
N GLY A 61 -11.13 6.74 -14.20
CA GLY A 61 -10.11 7.51 -14.92
C GLY A 61 -9.28 6.68 -15.91
N PRO A 62 -8.56 7.34 -16.84
CA PRO A 62 -7.68 6.63 -17.78
C PRO A 62 -6.52 5.98 -17.03
N ALA A 63 -6.32 4.67 -17.24
CA ALA A 63 -5.13 3.99 -16.76
C ALA A 63 -3.92 4.44 -17.61
N THR A 64 -2.88 5.00 -16.97
CA THR A 64 -1.63 5.35 -17.66
C THR A 64 -0.95 4.09 -18.20
N VAL A 65 -0.93 3.03 -17.40
CA VAL A 65 -0.58 1.67 -17.81
C VAL A 65 -1.67 0.73 -17.31
N ALA A 66 -2.43 0.17 -18.25
CA ALA A 66 -3.44 -0.84 -17.96
C ALA A 66 -2.76 -2.15 -17.57
N ILE A 67 -3.14 -2.70 -16.42
CA ILE A 67 -2.66 -4.00 -15.93
C ILE A 67 -3.81 -4.88 -15.49
N ASP A 68 -3.60 -6.20 -15.53
CA ASP A 68 -4.57 -7.18 -15.03
C ASP A 68 -4.83 -7.01 -13.53
N GLY A 69 -6.05 -7.33 -13.09
CA GLY A 69 -6.43 -7.23 -11.68
C GLY A 69 -5.50 -7.99 -10.72
N ARG A 70 -4.96 -9.13 -11.16
CA ARG A 70 -4.00 -9.93 -10.38
C ARG A 70 -2.69 -9.18 -10.13
N LEU A 71 -2.18 -8.50 -11.16
CA LEU A 71 -0.96 -7.69 -11.04
C LEU A 71 -1.21 -6.47 -10.14
N ARG A 72 -2.40 -5.87 -10.23
CA ARG A 72 -2.80 -4.75 -9.36
C ARG A 72 -2.79 -5.19 -7.90
N LEU A 73 -3.39 -6.34 -7.60
CA LEU A 73 -3.42 -6.90 -6.26
C LEU A 73 -2.01 -7.25 -5.74
N LEU A 74 -1.15 -7.78 -6.61
CA LEU A 74 0.24 -8.08 -6.26
C LEU A 74 1.03 -6.81 -5.90
N ILE A 75 0.84 -5.72 -6.64
CA ILE A 75 1.44 -4.41 -6.34
C ILE A 75 0.96 -3.91 -4.97
N GLU A 76 -0.34 -3.98 -4.71
CA GLU A 76 -0.96 -3.57 -3.45
C GLU A 76 -0.37 -4.34 -2.26
N TRP A 77 -0.29 -5.67 -2.38
CA TRP A 77 0.35 -6.55 -1.38
C TRP A 77 1.83 -6.26 -1.20
N ALA A 78 2.56 -5.97 -2.29
CA ALA A 78 3.97 -5.62 -2.21
C ALA A 78 4.19 -4.29 -1.46
N ILE A 79 3.37 -3.27 -1.73
CA ILE A 79 3.44 -1.97 -1.06
C ILE A 79 3.11 -2.13 0.44
N PHE A 80 1.99 -2.80 0.77
CA PHE A 80 1.58 -2.97 2.16
C PHE A 80 2.56 -3.87 2.94
N GLY A 81 3.01 -4.96 2.31
CA GLY A 81 4.02 -5.85 2.89
C GLY A 81 5.34 -5.13 3.14
N LEU A 82 5.80 -4.30 2.19
CA LEU A 82 7.01 -3.50 2.35
C LEU A 82 6.87 -2.48 3.49
N ALA A 83 5.74 -1.78 3.59
CA ALA A 83 5.48 -0.83 4.69
C ALA A 83 5.54 -1.52 6.07
N ALA A 84 4.91 -2.70 6.20
CA ALA A 84 4.95 -3.49 7.41
C ALA A 84 6.36 -3.99 7.73
N ALA A 85 7.08 -4.50 6.73
CA ALA A 85 8.46 -4.98 6.88
C ALA A 85 9.41 -3.87 7.31
N MET A 86 9.27 -2.66 6.75
CA MET A 86 10.07 -1.50 7.13
C MET A 86 9.76 -1.05 8.57
N LEU A 87 8.48 -1.02 8.98
CA LEU A 87 8.12 -0.73 10.38
C LEU A 87 8.75 -1.73 11.34
N TYR A 88 8.70 -3.02 11.01
CA TYR A 88 9.32 -4.07 11.80
C TYR A 88 10.84 -3.91 11.88
N ALA A 89 11.50 -3.68 10.75
CA ALA A 89 12.94 -3.45 10.68
C ALA A 89 13.37 -2.18 11.46
N ALA A 90 12.52 -1.15 11.50
CA ALA A 90 12.73 0.05 12.31
C ALA A 90 12.43 -0.13 13.81
N GLY A 91 12.12 -1.36 14.25
CA GLY A 91 11.87 -1.72 15.66
C GLY A 91 10.42 -1.50 16.13
N HIS A 92 9.49 -1.16 15.24
CA HIS A 92 8.09 -0.85 15.57
C HIS A 92 7.16 -2.04 15.32
N THR A 93 7.43 -3.16 15.99
CA THR A 93 6.68 -4.42 15.81
C THR A 93 5.17 -4.25 16.05
N THR A 94 4.76 -3.50 17.08
CA THR A 94 3.34 -3.26 17.37
C THR A 94 2.65 -2.52 16.23
N LEU A 95 3.30 -1.52 15.63
CA LEU A 95 2.74 -0.79 14.49
C LEU A 95 2.70 -1.65 13.23
N ALA A 96 3.74 -2.47 13.00
CA ALA A 96 3.76 -3.41 11.88
C ALA A 96 2.60 -4.42 11.97
N LEU A 97 2.39 -5.03 13.14
CA LEU A 97 1.30 -5.97 13.38
C LEU A 97 -0.08 -5.29 13.28
N ALA A 98 -0.23 -4.09 13.84
CA ALA A 98 -1.47 -3.33 13.74
C ALA A 98 -1.81 -2.99 12.29
N PHE A 99 -0.81 -2.58 11.50
CA PHE A 99 -0.98 -2.29 10.08
C PHE A 99 -1.38 -3.54 9.28
N VAL A 100 -0.71 -4.67 9.49
CA VAL A 100 -1.07 -5.94 8.83
C VAL A 100 -2.48 -6.39 9.22
N ALA A 101 -2.83 -6.33 10.50
CA ALA A 101 -4.17 -6.68 10.95
C ALA A 101 -5.24 -5.79 10.32
N ALA A 102 -5.01 -4.47 10.25
CA ALA A 102 -5.92 -3.53 9.62
C ALA A 102 -6.07 -3.80 8.11
N ALA A 103 -4.96 -4.12 7.41
CA ALA A 103 -4.99 -4.52 6.01
C ALA A 103 -5.81 -5.80 5.79
N LEU A 104 -5.66 -6.81 6.65
CA LEU A 104 -6.45 -8.04 6.55
C LEU A 104 -7.95 -7.79 6.77
N VAL A 105 -8.31 -6.92 7.72
CA VAL A 105 -9.70 -6.50 7.94
C VAL A 105 -10.24 -5.77 6.71
N ASP A 106 -9.45 -4.89 6.12
CA ASP A 106 -9.83 -4.18 4.90
C ASP A 106 -10.07 -5.14 3.72
N TYR A 107 -9.17 -6.11 3.49
CA TYR A 107 -9.38 -7.15 2.47
C TYR A 107 -10.63 -8.01 2.73
N ALA A 108 -10.95 -8.28 4.00
CA ALA A 108 -12.16 -9.01 4.36
C ALA A 108 -13.43 -8.19 4.07
N ILE A 109 -13.42 -6.89 4.36
CA ILE A 109 -14.52 -5.97 4.02
C ILE A 109 -14.66 -5.83 2.50
N MET A 110 -13.54 -5.76 1.79
CA MET A 110 -13.44 -5.57 0.34
C MET A 110 -13.35 -6.90 -0.44
N TYR A 111 -13.82 -8.03 0.10
CA TYR A 111 -13.58 -9.36 -0.49
C TYR A 111 -14.11 -9.48 -1.94
N GLU A 112 -15.25 -8.85 -2.26
CA GLU A 112 -15.81 -8.85 -3.62
C GLU A 112 -14.89 -8.14 -4.62
N ARG A 113 -14.21 -7.06 -4.20
CA ARG A 113 -13.19 -6.38 -5.01
C ARG A 113 -12.02 -7.31 -5.26
N VAL A 114 -11.53 -7.99 -4.22
CA VAL A 114 -10.42 -8.94 -4.33
C VAL A 114 -10.75 -10.06 -5.30
N LEU A 115 -11.95 -10.65 -5.20
CA LEU A 115 -12.40 -11.71 -6.11
C LEU A 115 -12.48 -11.23 -7.56
N ARG A 116 -13.02 -10.03 -7.81
CA ARG A 116 -13.02 -9.45 -9.17
C ARG A 116 -11.61 -9.28 -9.73
N LEU A 117 -10.68 -8.75 -8.93
CA LEU A 117 -9.28 -8.59 -9.33
C LEU A 117 -8.61 -9.93 -9.65
N LEU A 118 -8.96 -11.00 -8.93
CA LEU A 118 -8.45 -12.35 -9.19
C LEU A 118 -9.04 -12.99 -10.47
N GLN A 119 -10.27 -12.65 -10.80
CA GLN A 119 -10.99 -13.21 -11.95
C GLN A 119 -10.58 -12.57 -13.28
N GLY A 120 -10.04 -11.34 -13.27
CA GLY A 120 -9.60 -10.61 -14.46
C GLY A 120 -10.66 -9.63 -14.91
#